data_AF-A0A142JHU0-F1
#
_entry.id   AF-A0A142JHU0-F1
#
_cell.length_a   1.000
_cell.length_b   1.000
_cell.length_c   1.000
_cell.angle_alpha   90.00
_cell.angle_beta   90.00
_cell.angle_gamma   90.00
#
_symmetry.space_group_name_H-M   'P 1'
#
loop_
_entity.id
_entity.type
_entity.pdbx_description
1 polymer ?
#
loop_
_entity_poly.entity_id
_entity_poly.type
_entity_poly.pdbx_seq_one_letter_code
_entity_poly.pdbx_strand_id
1 'polypeptide(L)'
;MWAVLAENYEAPSRFAVTVIEVKDLVRENVKAFQAMKPLPSSTVLGLFTDEIEARDVARRVQDIRDSRAGIQDKLLRPPSEE
;
A
#
# COMPACT_ATOMS: atom_id res chain seq x y z
N MET A 1 15.30 2.62 12.38
CA MET A 1 14.77 1.53 11.55
C MET A 1 13.36 1.89 11.15
N TRP A 2 13.06 1.72 9.87
CA TRP A 2 11.83 2.14 9.21
C TRP A 2 11.11 0.91 8.67
N ALA A 3 9.79 0.99 8.63
CA ALA A 3 8.91 -0.03 8.09
C ALA A 3 8.14 0.56 6.91
N VAL A 4 8.03 -0.22 5.84
CA VAL A 4 7.10 0.04 4.74
C VAL A 4 5.98 -0.98 4.85
N LEU A 5 4.75 -0.49 4.96
CA LEU A 5 3.52 -1.29 4.99
C LEU A 5 2.78 -1.08 3.68
N ALA A 6 2.64 -2.14 2.89
CA ALA A 6 1.79 -2.15 1.71
C ALA A 6 0.52 -2.95 2.02
N GLU A 7 -0.63 -2.29 2.04
CA GLU A 7 -1.91 -2.82 2.50
C GLU A 7 -2.91 -2.84 1.35
N ASN A 8 -3.60 -3.97 1.17
CA ASN A 8 -4.65 -4.16 0.18
C ASN A 8 -5.98 -4.43 0.90
N TYR A 9 -7.06 -3.76 0.48
CA TYR A 9 -8.38 -3.85 1.12
C TYR A 9 -9.42 -4.49 0.17
N GLU A 10 -10.42 -5.18 0.70
CA GLU A 10 -11.44 -5.93 -0.07
C GLU A 10 -12.48 -5.06 -0.81
N ALA A 11 -12.85 -3.90 -0.27
CA ALA A 11 -13.72 -2.93 -0.94
C ALA A 11 -12.94 -2.17 -2.03
N PRO A 12 -13.59 -1.70 -3.12
CA PRO A 12 -12.92 -1.55 -4.42
C PRO A 12 -11.66 -0.68 -4.32
N SER A 13 -10.54 -1.30 -4.67
CA SER A 13 -9.26 -0.68 -5.05
C SER A 13 -8.57 0.25 -4.04
N ARG A 14 -8.79 0.11 -2.73
CA ARG A 14 -7.89 0.79 -1.77
C ARG A 14 -6.63 -0.03 -1.56
N PHE A 15 -5.55 0.44 -2.16
CA PHE A 15 -4.18 0.05 -1.84
C PHE A 15 -3.54 1.24 -1.12
N ALA A 16 -2.83 0.97 -0.01
CA ALA A 16 -2.13 2.01 0.73
C ALA A 16 -0.69 1.58 0.98
N VAL A 17 0.23 2.51 0.81
CA VAL A 17 1.63 2.34 1.21
C VAL A 17 1.96 3.36 2.29
N THR A 18 2.40 2.87 3.44
CA THR A 18 2.77 3.71 4.59
C THR A 18 4.22 3.49 4.96
N VAL A 19 4.95 4.58 5.21
CA VAL A 19 6.30 4.55 5.79
C VAL A 19 6.20 5.00 7.23
N ILE A 20 6.72 4.20 8.15
CA ILE A 20 6.64 4.48 9.59
C ILE A 20 7.92 4.05 10.29
N GLU A 21 8.28 4.72 11.39
CA GLU A 21 9.32 4.20 12.27
C GLU A 21 8.84 2.90 12.96
N VAL A 22 9.74 1.90 13.05
CA VAL A 22 9.39 0.60 13.66
C VAL A 22 8.90 0.74 15.09
N LYS A 23 9.41 1.71 15.85
CA LYS A 23 8.98 1.99 17.23
C LYS A 23 7.51 2.40 17.34
N ASP A 24 6.94 2.97 16.28
CA ASP A 24 5.56 3.46 16.24
C ASP A 24 4.59 2.45 15.60
N LEU A 25 5.11 1.34 15.05
CA LEU A 25 4.31 0.32 14.36
C LEU A 25 3.19 -0.26 15.23
N VAL A 26 3.50 -0.62 16.47
CA VAL A 26 2.52 -1.18 17.42
C VAL A 26 1.45 -0.13 17.76
N ARG A 27 1.87 1.13 17.97
CA ARG A 27 0.97 2.22 18.32
C ARG A 27 -0.03 2.51 17.21
N GLU A 28 0.43 2.57 15.96
CA GLU A 28 -0.46 2.84 14.82
C GLU A 28 -1.41 1.68 14.53
N ASN A 29 -0.97 0.43 14.71
CA ASN A 29 -1.87 -0.74 14.63
C ASN A 29 -2.99 -0.67 15.70
N VAL A 30 -2.64 -0.34 16.94
CA VAL A 30 -3.64 -0.18 18.02
C VAL A 30 -4.63 0.94 17.70
N LYS A 31 -4.16 2.09 17.20
CA LYS A 31 -5.04 3.19 16.77
C LYS A 31 -5.97 2.77 15.64
N ALA A 32 -5.47 2.03 14.65
CA ALA A 32 -6.29 1.55 13.54
C ALA A 32 -7.41 0.61 14.03
N PHE A 33 -7.08 -0.28 14.96
CA PHE A 33 -8.05 -1.19 15.58
C PHE A 33 -9.11 -0.44 16.40
N GLN A 34 -8.69 0.51 17.24
CA GLN A 34 -9.61 1.34 18.04
C GLN A 34 -10.53 2.21 17.18
N ALA A 35 -10.03 2.70 16.05
CA ALA A 35 -10.81 3.49 15.10
C ALA A 35 -11.79 2.65 14.26
N MET A 36 -11.90 1.33 14.52
CA MET A 36 -12.70 0.38 13.72
C MET A 36 -12.43 0.53 12.22
N LYS A 37 -11.17 0.81 11.85
CA LYS A 37 -10.79 0.87 10.44
C LYS A 37 -11.01 -0.52 9.83
N PRO A 38 -11.41 -0.59 8.55
CA PRO A 38 -11.39 -1.84 7.81
C PRO A 38 -10.01 -2.48 7.97
N LEU A 39 -9.94 -3.79 8.17
CA LEU A 39 -8.68 -4.49 8.12
C LEU A 39 -8.29 -4.73 6.65
N PRO A 40 -7.01 -4.61 6.31
CA PRO A 40 -6.55 -5.03 5.00
C PRO A 40 -6.74 -6.54 4.85
N SER A 41 -7.09 -6.99 3.65
CA SER A 41 -7.12 -8.41 3.29
C SER A 41 -5.71 -8.99 3.11
N SER A 42 -4.73 -8.15 2.79
CA SER A 42 -3.32 -8.52 2.84
C SER A 42 -2.42 -7.33 3.16
N THR A 43 -1.34 -7.61 3.90
CA THR A 43 -0.30 -6.63 4.26
C THR A 43 1.08 -7.22 3.99
N VAL A 44 1.93 -6.46 3.32
CA VAL A 44 3.36 -6.76 3.16
C VAL A 44 4.17 -5.76 3.97
N LEU A 45 5.11 -6.27 4.77
CA LEU A 45 6.00 -5.48 5.62
C LEU A 45 7.45 -5.60 5.11
N GLY A 46 8.07 -4.46 4.81
CA GLY A 46 9.51 -4.34 4.59
C GLY A 46 10.18 -3.56 5.71
N LEU A 47 11.38 -3.96 6.12
CA LEU A 47 12.17 -3.28 7.16
C LEU A 47 13.45 -2.70 6.55
N PHE A 48 13.76 -1.45 6.91
CA PHE A 48 14.85 -0.67 6.34
C PHE A 48 15.63 0.02 7.46
N THR A 49 16.95 0.13 7.30
CA THR A 49 17.78 0.87 8.25
C THR A 49 17.68 2.37 8.05
N ASP A 50 17.44 2.82 6.81
CA ASP A 50 17.41 4.21 6.38
C ASP A 50 16.00 4.66 5.96
N GLU A 51 15.68 5.93 6.22
CA GLU A 51 14.35 6.51 5.91
C GLU A 51 14.18 6.74 4.40
N ILE A 52 15.22 7.23 3.74
CA ILE A 52 15.19 7.61 2.33
C ILE A 52 14.99 6.35 1.50
N GLU A 53 15.71 5.28 1.81
CA GLU A 53 15.52 3.96 1.19
C GLU A 53 14.08 3.45 1.37
N ALA A 54 13.53 3.53 2.59
CA ALA A 54 12.16 3.11 2.86
C ALA A 54 11.13 3.91 2.03
N ARG A 55 11.31 5.23 1.93
CA ARG A 55 10.45 6.11 1.12
C ARG A 55 10.57 5.82 -0.37
N ASP A 56 11.76 5.52 -0.86
CA ASP A 56 11.98 5.19 -2.26
C ASP A 56 11.35 3.85 -2.64
N VAL A 57 11.46 2.84 -1.77
CA VAL A 57 10.77 1.56 -1.96
C VAL A 57 9.25 1.75 -1.91
N ALA A 58 8.74 2.51 -0.94
CA ALA A 58 7.31 2.79 -0.83
C ALA A 58 6.75 3.44 -2.12
N ARG A 59 7.49 4.41 -2.68
CA ARG A 59 7.14 5.06 -3.95
C ARG A 59 7.09 4.07 -5.11
N ARG A 60 8.12 3.23 -5.27
CA ARG A 60 8.16 2.21 -6.33
C ARG A 60 7.02 1.21 -6.21
N VAL A 61 6.65 0.82 -4.99
CA VAL A 61 5.52 -0.08 -4.74
C VAL A 61 4.20 0.57 -5.17
N GLN A 62 4.00 1.86 -4.88
CA GLN A 62 2.85 2.62 -5.36
C GLN A 62 2.83 2.71 -6.89
N ASP A 63 3.96 3.05 -7.52
CA ASP A 63 4.07 3.15 -8.99
C ASP A 63 3.75 1.82 -9.69
N ILE A 64 4.20 0.69 -9.12
CA ILE A 64 3.88 -0.66 -9.63
C ILE A 64 2.38 -0.95 -9.49
N ARG A 65 1.74 -0.51 -8.39
CA ARG A 65 0.29 -0.70 -8.21
C ARG A 65 -0.48 0.10 -9.26
N ASP A 66 -0.13 1.36 -9.42
CA ASP A 66 -0.83 2.30 -10.30
C ASP A 66 -0.68 1.90 -11.77
N SER A 67 0.53 1.47 -12.18
CA SER A 67 0.76 0.95 -13.54
C SER A 67 -0.03 -0.33 -13.82
N ARG A 68 -0.11 -1.27 -12.86
CA ARG A 68 -0.93 -2.48 -12.99
C ARG A 68 -2.43 -2.18 -13.05
N ALA A 69 -2.92 -1.23 -12.26
CA ALA A 69 -4.30 -0.77 -12.33
C ALA A 69 -4.61 -0.17 -13.71
N GLY A 70 -3.72 0.68 -14.24
CA GLY A 70 -3.87 1.26 -15.58
C GLY A 70 -3.86 0.23 -16.71
N ILE A 71 -3.15 -0.90 -16.56
CA ILE A 71 -3.18 -2.01 -17.53
C ILE A 71 -4.51 -2.76 -17.45
N GLN A 72 -4.99 -3.08 -16.24
CA GLN A 72 -6.28 -3.77 -16.06
C GLN A 72 -7.45 -2.94 -16.56
N ASP A 73 -7.45 -1.63 -16.32
CA ASP A 73 -8.48 -0.71 -16.83
C ASP A 73 -8.51 -0.66 -18.37
N LYS A 74 -7.35 -0.77 -19.03
CA LYS A 74 -7.27 -0.83 -20.50
C LYS A 74 -7.77 -2.16 -21.05
N LEU A 75 -7.56 -3.27 -20.34
CA LEU A 75 -8.04 -4.60 -20.73
C LEU A 75 -9.55 -4.77 -20.50
N LEU A 76 -10.13 -4.04 -19.55
CA LEU A 76 -11.56 -4.08 -19.22
C LEU A 76 -12.40 -3.13 -20.08
N ARG A 77 -11.79 -2.15 -20.76
CA ARG A 77 -12.49 -1.40 -21.81
C ARG A 77 -12.71 -2.33 -22.99
N PRO A 78 -13.96 -2.57 -23.43
CA PRO A 78 -14.16 -3.22 -24.72
C PRO A 78 -13.41 -2.40 -25.77
N PRO A 79 -12.82 -3.03 -26.80
CA PRO A 79 -12.26 -2.30 -27.94
C PRO A 79 -13.43 -1.57 -28.61
N SER A 80 -13.72 -0.35 -28.17
CA SER A 80 -14.68 0.52 -28.84
C SER A 80 -13.96 1.11 -30.04
N GLU A 81 -14.17 0.43 -31.17
CA GLU A 81 -14.46 1.00 -32.49
C GLU A 81 -13.59 2.19 -32.92
N GLU A 82 -12.43 1.90 -33.53
CA GLU A 82 -11.89 2.70 -34.64
C GLU A 82 -12.13 1.96 -35.96
#